data_AF-A0A523PDU0-F1
#
_entry.id   AF-A0A523PDU0-F1
#
_cell.length_a   1.000
_cell.length_b   1.000
_cell.length_c   1.000
_cell.angle_alpha   90.00
_cell.angle_beta   90.00
_cell.angle_gamma   90.00
#
_symmetry.space_group_name_H-M   'P 1'
#
loop_
_entity.id
_entity.type
_entity.pdbx_description
1 polymer ?
#
loop_
_entity_poly.entity_id
_entity_poly.type
_entity_poly.pdbx_seq_one_letter_code
_entity_poly.pdbx_strand_id
1 'polypeptide(L)'
;MPRAPGGSRRGRRTFLNRASQVWLAVLVRGARLQFLAPFSGLLAPAPGGVQIDAGAAYVFVRSGTSWSQEAYLKASNTDVGDEFGWSVTVSGDMVVVGAIREDSDSTGVNGNQNDNSDIEAGAAYVFVRSGTSWSQAAYLKASNTDADDRFGSSVSVSGDTVVVGARLEDSNAMGVNGNHGNNTAPDAGAAYVFGVGLGTTYCTATPNSTGAPAAISASGSASVAANDLLLRAEPVPDQPGVFFYGPQQASLPFGNGTLCIAGSIGRLDVVSATGNAMTFLVDNTSPPSAATQITPGSTWNFQAWFRDPAAGGAFFDLSDGLSVLFAP
;
A
#
# COMPACT_ATOMS: atom_id res chain seq x y z
N MET A 1 14.64 -21.96 48.50
CA MET A 1 13.96 -20.65 48.68
C MET A 1 14.82 -19.57 48.03
N PRO A 2 14.23 -18.61 47.31
CA PRO A 2 14.37 -18.59 45.85
C PRO A 2 15.33 -17.53 45.30
N ARG A 3 15.87 -17.85 44.10
CA ARG A 3 16.52 -16.92 43.17
C ARG A 3 15.52 -15.87 42.68
N ALA A 4 15.93 -14.61 42.70
CA ALA A 4 15.21 -13.52 42.04
C ALA A 4 15.22 -13.70 40.50
N PRO A 5 14.14 -13.36 39.79
CA PRO A 5 14.02 -13.55 38.35
C PRO A 5 14.82 -12.48 37.58
N GLY A 6 15.56 -12.95 36.57
CA GLY A 6 16.24 -12.10 35.60
C GLY A 6 15.23 -11.33 34.75
N GLY A 7 15.38 -10.00 34.72
CA GLY A 7 14.64 -9.12 33.84
C GLY A 7 14.99 -9.43 32.38
N SER A 8 14.04 -10.04 31.67
CA SER A 8 14.08 -10.20 30.21
C SER A 8 13.91 -8.81 29.58
N ARG A 9 15.02 -8.19 29.19
CA ARG A 9 15.01 -7.08 28.23
C ARG A 9 14.67 -7.67 26.85
N ARG A 10 13.38 -7.70 26.48
CA ARG A 10 12.99 -7.94 25.08
C ARG A 10 13.37 -6.69 24.28
N GLY A 11 14.49 -6.79 23.57
CA GLY A 11 14.94 -5.78 22.63
C GLY A 11 13.95 -5.65 21.48
N ARG A 12 13.47 -4.42 21.23
CA ARG A 12 12.81 -4.07 19.97
C ARG A 12 13.86 -4.10 18.88
N ARG A 13 13.70 -4.99 17.90
CA ARG A 13 14.57 -5.09 16.72
C ARG A 13 14.01 -4.18 15.63
N THR A 14 14.72 -3.12 15.31
CA THR A 14 14.50 -2.32 14.10
C THR A 14 15.06 -3.12 12.92
N PHE A 15 14.22 -3.46 11.95
CA PHE A 15 14.66 -4.11 10.72
C PHE A 15 15.32 -3.06 9.80
N LEU A 16 16.55 -3.34 9.35
CA LEU A 16 17.23 -2.59 8.31
C LEU A 16 16.95 -3.26 6.97
N ASN A 17 16.37 -2.53 6.01
CA ASN A 17 16.44 -2.92 4.60
C ASN A 17 17.31 -1.91 3.85
N ARG A 18 18.30 -2.41 3.08
CA ARG A 18 19.26 -1.62 2.31
C ARG A 18 18.81 -1.53 0.86
N ALA A 19 17.93 -0.57 0.56
CA ALA A 19 17.82 0.10 -0.73
C ALA A 19 16.91 1.32 -0.52
N SER A 20 17.40 2.51 -0.85
CA SER A 20 16.76 3.83 -0.63
C SER A 20 16.78 4.33 0.83
N GLN A 21 17.65 5.31 1.12
CA GLN A 21 17.88 5.84 2.48
C GLN A 21 16.83 6.90 2.86
N VAL A 22 15.58 6.48 3.06
CA VAL A 22 14.58 7.25 3.82
C VAL A 22 14.49 6.63 5.21
N TRP A 23 14.73 7.43 6.26
CA TRP A 23 14.61 6.95 7.65
C TRP A 23 13.62 7.82 8.41
N LEU A 24 12.75 7.18 9.18
CA LEU A 24 11.70 7.86 9.95
C LEU A 24 12.14 8.02 11.41
N ALA A 25 12.06 9.24 11.93
CA ALA A 25 12.15 9.51 13.37
C ALA A 25 10.75 9.85 13.89
N VAL A 26 10.23 9.05 14.81
CA VAL A 26 8.97 9.36 15.50
C VAL A 26 9.29 10.13 16.77
N LEU A 27 8.79 11.37 16.84
CA LEU A 27 8.74 12.14 18.09
C LEU A 27 7.33 12.00 18.68
N VAL A 28 7.13 11.02 19.56
CA VAL A 28 5.95 10.99 20.43
C VAL A 28 6.23 11.94 21.60
N ARG A 29 5.45 13.02 21.74
CA ARG A 29 5.48 13.78 22.99
C ARG A 29 4.92 12.88 24.09
N GLY A 30 5.77 12.40 24.99
CA GLY A 30 5.32 11.71 26.20
C GLY A 30 5.98 10.39 26.59
N ALA A 31 7.24 10.12 26.27
CA ALA A 31 8.16 9.32 27.13
C ALA A 31 9.56 9.18 26.49
N ARG A 32 10.55 9.81 27.13
CA ARG A 32 12.02 9.63 27.00
C ARG A 32 12.60 9.12 25.66
N LEU A 33 13.14 10.06 24.88
CA LEU A 33 14.24 9.84 23.93
C LEU A 33 15.59 10.24 24.57
N GLN A 34 16.65 9.47 24.32
CA GLN A 34 18.04 9.97 24.25
C GLN A 34 18.50 9.63 22.82
N PHE A 35 19.00 10.56 22.00
CA PHE A 35 20.36 11.10 22.03
C PHE A 35 20.45 12.61 21.69
N LEU A 36 21.57 13.20 22.13
CA LEU A 36 21.93 14.61 22.31
C LEU A 36 22.10 15.46 21.02
N ALA A 37 21.49 16.66 21.00
CA ALA A 37 22.09 17.98 20.70
C ALA A 37 21.02 19.09 20.89
N PRO A 38 21.37 20.34 21.28
CA PRO A 38 20.39 21.30 21.78
C PRO A 38 19.69 22.03 20.62
N PHE A 39 18.38 21.89 20.52
CA PHE A 39 17.55 22.82 19.75
C PHE A 39 16.54 23.47 20.70
N SER A 40 16.82 24.72 21.06
CA SER A 40 15.85 25.63 21.69
C SER A 40 14.98 26.23 20.58
N GLY A 41 13.85 25.57 20.31
CA GLY A 41 12.80 26.08 19.45
C GLY A 41 11.47 25.56 19.98
N LEU A 42 10.78 26.40 20.75
CA LEU A 42 9.43 26.13 21.24
C LEU A 42 8.49 26.06 20.02
N LEU A 43 8.12 24.86 19.58
CA LEU A 43 7.09 24.67 18.55
C LEU A 43 5.77 25.23 19.06
N ALA A 44 5.26 26.25 18.36
CA ALA A 44 3.96 26.86 18.60
C ALA A 44 2.83 25.84 18.31
N PRO A 45 1.71 25.88 19.07
CA PRO A 45 0.55 25.05 18.79
C PRO A 45 -0.13 25.50 17.49
N ALA A 46 -0.58 24.53 16.69
CA ALA A 46 -1.44 24.78 15.52
C ALA A 46 -2.79 25.38 15.97
N PRO A 47 -3.41 26.30 15.19
CA PRO A 47 -4.72 26.85 15.52
C PRO A 47 -5.84 25.88 15.10
N GLY A 48 -6.51 25.31 16.10
CA GLY A 48 -7.57 24.31 16.01
C GLY A 48 -7.55 23.51 17.31
N GLY A 49 -8.70 23.13 17.87
CA GLY A 49 -8.80 22.55 19.22
C GLY A 49 -7.74 21.50 19.52
N VAL A 50 -7.20 21.50 20.75
CA VAL A 50 -6.14 20.57 21.16
C VAL A 50 -6.70 19.15 21.12
N GLN A 51 -6.46 18.43 20.02
CA GLN A 51 -6.68 17.00 19.96
C GLN A 51 -5.51 16.34 20.72
N ILE A 52 -5.72 16.06 22.00
CA ILE A 52 -4.75 15.34 22.81
C ILE A 52 -4.56 13.93 22.22
N ASP A 53 -3.31 13.47 22.15
CA ASP A 53 -2.93 12.12 21.74
C ASP A 53 -3.42 11.64 20.35
N ALA A 54 -3.86 12.58 19.50
CA ALA A 54 -4.14 12.37 18.09
C ALA A 54 -2.93 11.86 17.27
N GLY A 55 -1.71 12.14 17.73
CA GLY A 55 -0.46 11.66 17.15
C GLY A 55 -0.08 12.26 15.78
N ALA A 56 1.14 11.97 15.29
CA ALA A 56 1.66 12.41 13.98
C ALA A 56 2.89 11.59 13.59
N ALA A 57 3.22 11.55 12.30
CA ALA A 57 4.48 11.00 11.79
C ALA A 57 5.27 12.05 10.99
N TYR A 58 6.59 11.95 10.97
CA TYR A 58 7.46 12.94 10.33
C TYR A 58 8.48 12.25 9.44
N VAL A 59 8.52 12.63 8.17
CA VAL A 59 9.48 12.10 7.19
C VAL A 59 10.71 12.98 7.16
N PHE A 60 11.88 12.37 7.30
CA PHE A 60 13.17 13.04 7.15
C PHE A 60 13.95 12.41 6.00
N VAL A 61 14.53 13.27 5.17
CA VAL A 61 15.43 12.85 4.08
C VAL A 61 16.86 13.24 4.45
N ARG A 62 17.79 12.34 4.14
CA ARG A 62 19.21 12.56 4.36
C ARG A 62 19.89 12.96 3.05
N SER A 63 20.55 14.12 3.06
CA SER A 63 21.44 14.56 1.98
C SER A 63 22.87 14.64 2.51
N GLY A 64 23.72 13.72 2.07
CA GLY A 64 25.07 13.54 2.61
C GLY A 64 25.02 13.21 4.11
N THR A 65 25.50 14.14 4.94
CA THR A 65 25.48 14.01 6.41
C THR A 65 24.31 14.74 7.08
N SER A 66 23.55 15.54 6.34
CA SER A 66 22.48 16.39 6.88
C SER A 66 21.13 15.71 6.77
N TRP A 67 20.30 15.91 7.79
CA TRP A 67 18.90 15.50 7.81
C TRP A 67 18.01 16.74 7.69
N SER A 68 17.03 16.68 6.81
CA SER A 68 15.98 17.70 6.69
C SER A 68 14.63 17.03 6.79
N GLN A 69 13.70 17.64 7.53
CA GLN A 69 12.31 17.22 7.50
C GLN A 69 11.76 17.49 6.10
N GLU A 70 11.21 16.46 5.48
CA GLU A 70 10.55 16.54 4.19
C GLU A 70 9.04 16.64 4.33
N ALA A 71 8.45 15.87 5.27
CA ALA A 71 7.01 15.87 5.45
C ALA A 71 6.58 15.73 6.91
N TYR A 72 5.38 16.22 7.17
CA TYR A 72 4.57 15.96 8.35
C TYR A 72 3.32 15.21 7.88
N LEU A 73 3.11 14.01 8.40
CA LEU A 73 2.01 13.14 8.03
C LEU A 73 0.99 13.08 9.16
N LYS A 74 -0.29 13.17 8.78
CA LYS A 74 -1.42 13.11 9.68
C LYS A 74 -2.54 12.28 9.03
N ALA A 75 -3.25 11.48 9.83
CA ALA A 75 -4.47 10.81 9.39
C ALA A 75 -5.52 11.82 8.91
N SER A 76 -6.26 11.46 7.87
CA SER A 76 -7.29 12.34 7.30
C SER A 76 -8.49 12.56 8.23
N ASN A 77 -8.74 11.64 9.17
CA ASN A 77 -9.83 11.62 10.14
C ASN A 77 -9.30 11.66 11.59
N THR A 78 -8.36 12.56 11.87
CA THR A 78 -7.78 12.58 13.21
C THR A 78 -8.81 12.95 14.28
N ASP A 79 -8.88 12.14 15.31
CA ASP A 79 -9.58 12.40 16.56
C ASP A 79 -8.69 12.25 17.81
N VAL A 80 -9.27 12.60 18.95
CA VAL A 80 -8.61 12.59 20.26
C VAL A 80 -8.31 11.14 20.65
N GLY A 81 -7.03 10.86 20.93
CA GLY A 81 -6.63 9.56 21.46
C GLY A 81 -6.33 8.48 20.43
N ASP A 82 -6.52 8.73 19.12
CA ASP A 82 -6.27 7.74 18.05
C ASP A 82 -4.84 7.19 18.02
N GLU A 83 -3.88 7.94 18.60
CA GLU A 83 -2.47 7.57 18.70
C GLU A 83 -1.82 7.30 17.33
N PHE A 84 -2.19 8.07 16.29
CA PHE A 84 -1.54 7.99 14.99
C PHE A 84 -0.01 8.16 15.10
N GLY A 85 0.75 7.25 14.50
CA GLY A 85 2.21 7.21 14.67
C GLY A 85 2.68 6.24 15.75
N TRP A 86 1.77 5.47 16.35
CA TRP A 86 2.11 4.39 17.28
C TRP A 86 3.09 3.38 16.67
N SER A 87 2.81 2.96 15.44
CA SER A 87 3.67 2.09 14.65
C SER A 87 3.93 2.72 13.29
N VAL A 88 5.12 2.51 12.74
CA VAL A 88 5.56 3.14 11.50
C VAL A 88 6.47 2.21 10.72
N THR A 89 6.35 2.20 9.40
CA THR A 89 7.28 1.52 8.51
C THR A 89 7.39 2.27 7.18
N VAL A 90 8.50 2.07 6.47
CA VAL A 90 8.78 2.70 5.18
C VAL A 90 9.46 1.70 4.25
N SER A 91 9.04 1.69 2.98
CA SER A 91 9.67 0.94 1.90
C SER A 91 9.56 1.76 0.63
N GLY A 92 10.70 2.19 0.07
CA GLY A 92 10.70 3.08 -1.08
C GLY A 92 9.92 4.36 -0.81
N ASP A 93 8.93 4.62 -1.66
CA ASP A 93 8.04 5.79 -1.62
C ASP A 93 6.76 5.54 -0.82
N MET A 94 6.67 4.45 -0.06
CA MET A 94 5.52 4.12 0.76
C MET A 94 5.85 4.19 2.25
N VAL A 95 4.99 4.86 3.02
CA VAL A 95 5.01 4.87 4.48
C VAL A 95 3.69 4.31 4.98
N VAL A 96 3.74 3.38 5.93
CA VAL A 96 2.54 2.89 6.64
C VAL A 96 2.61 3.32 8.09
N VAL A 97 1.53 3.89 8.61
CA VAL A 97 1.43 4.41 9.97
C VAL A 97 0.21 3.82 10.67
N GLY A 98 0.41 3.19 11.82
CA GLY A 98 -0.69 2.71 12.67
C GLY A 98 -1.25 3.81 13.57
N ALA A 99 -2.57 3.81 13.74
CA ALA A 99 -3.33 4.53 14.75
C ALA A 99 -4.08 3.50 15.59
N ILE A 100 -3.45 3.06 16.67
CA ILE A 100 -3.83 1.84 17.40
C ILE A 100 -5.14 1.98 18.19
N ARG A 101 -5.62 3.22 18.34
CA ARG A 101 -6.81 3.57 19.12
C ARG A 101 -7.84 4.30 18.28
N GLU A 102 -7.68 4.31 16.96
CA GLU A 102 -8.69 4.90 16.11
C GLU A 102 -10.02 4.14 16.26
N ASP A 103 -11.11 4.90 16.36
CA ASP A 103 -12.46 4.37 16.50
C ASP A 103 -13.07 4.22 15.11
N SER A 104 -13.69 3.08 14.79
CA SER A 104 -14.53 2.87 13.60
C SER A 104 -14.94 1.39 13.47
N ASP A 105 -16.20 1.12 13.09
CA ASP A 105 -16.70 -0.21 12.70
C ASP A 105 -16.36 -0.61 11.25
N SER A 106 -15.68 0.28 10.53
CA SER A 106 -15.31 0.07 9.13
C SER A 106 -14.42 -1.16 8.98
N THR A 107 -14.61 -1.91 7.90
CA THR A 107 -13.80 -3.09 7.56
C THR A 107 -13.05 -2.91 6.24
N GLY A 108 -11.94 -3.64 6.08
CA GLY A 108 -11.20 -3.71 4.82
C GLY A 108 -10.45 -2.42 4.46
N VAL A 109 -10.53 -2.00 3.19
CA VAL A 109 -9.73 -0.87 2.65
C VAL A 109 -10.64 0.28 2.27
N ASN A 110 -10.29 1.49 2.72
CA ASN A 110 -10.96 2.75 2.39
C ASN A 110 -12.46 2.78 2.72
N GLY A 111 -12.88 2.13 3.80
CA GLY A 111 -14.23 2.31 4.33
C GLY A 111 -14.43 3.69 5.00
N ASN A 112 -15.52 3.84 5.75
CA ASN A 112 -15.93 5.15 6.26
C ASN A 112 -15.04 5.64 7.42
N GLN A 113 -14.02 6.44 7.09
CA GLN A 113 -13.12 7.06 8.05
C GLN A 113 -13.78 8.09 8.99
N ASN A 114 -15.02 8.50 8.75
CA ASN A 114 -15.73 9.38 9.69
C ASN A 114 -16.59 8.60 10.70
N ASP A 115 -16.62 7.27 10.60
CA ASP A 115 -17.27 6.45 11.61
C ASP A 115 -16.37 6.34 12.84
N ASN A 116 -16.96 6.51 14.03
CA ASN A 116 -16.31 6.38 15.33
C ASN A 116 -17.16 5.47 16.25
N SER A 117 -17.84 4.47 15.68
CA SER A 117 -18.87 3.70 16.39
C SER A 117 -18.29 2.55 17.22
N ASP A 118 -17.21 1.92 16.76
CA ASP A 118 -16.45 0.90 17.50
C ASP A 118 -15.15 1.46 18.08
N ILE A 119 -15.10 1.48 19.41
CA ILE A 119 -14.02 2.11 20.18
C ILE A 119 -12.71 1.33 20.08
N GLU A 120 -11.62 2.04 19.84
CA GLU A 120 -10.24 1.57 19.85
C GLU A 120 -9.97 0.34 18.97
N ALA A 121 -10.81 0.12 17.95
CA ALA A 121 -10.68 -0.97 17.00
C ALA A 121 -9.36 -0.86 16.19
N GLY A 122 -8.90 0.38 16.00
CA GLY A 122 -7.62 0.74 15.42
C GLY A 122 -7.60 0.73 13.89
N ALA A 123 -6.59 1.39 13.32
CA ALA A 123 -6.41 1.55 11.89
C ALA A 123 -4.93 1.58 11.49
N ALA A 124 -4.66 1.39 10.19
CA ALA A 124 -3.39 1.75 9.58
C ALA A 124 -3.60 2.59 8.31
N TYR A 125 -2.71 3.54 8.09
CA TYR A 125 -2.78 4.49 6.98
C TYR A 125 -1.57 4.34 6.09
N VAL A 126 -1.79 4.28 4.78
CA VAL A 126 -0.72 4.21 3.78
C VAL A 126 -0.56 5.57 3.15
N PHE A 127 0.65 6.10 3.16
CA PHE A 127 1.05 7.32 2.48
C PHE A 127 2.02 6.96 1.36
N VAL A 128 1.82 7.58 0.21
CA VAL A 128 2.70 7.45 -0.95
C VAL A 128 3.34 8.78 -1.27
N ARG A 129 4.61 8.73 -1.67
CA ARG A 129 5.41 9.87 -2.05
C ARG A 129 5.37 10.09 -3.56
N SER A 130 5.28 11.36 -3.96
CA SER A 130 5.56 11.83 -5.30
C SER A 130 6.48 13.03 -5.28
N GLY A 131 7.68 12.88 -5.85
CA GLY A 131 8.68 13.93 -5.79
C GLY A 131 9.05 14.25 -4.35
N THR A 132 8.53 15.34 -3.78
CA THR A 132 8.66 15.71 -2.36
C THR A 132 7.33 15.77 -1.61
N SER A 133 6.21 15.53 -2.31
CA SER A 133 4.87 15.55 -1.76
C SER A 133 4.48 14.17 -1.25
N TRP A 134 3.71 14.12 -0.16
CA TRP A 134 3.18 12.89 0.42
C TRP A 134 1.65 12.98 0.50
N SER A 135 0.95 11.92 0.11
CA SER A 135 -0.52 11.84 0.16
C SER A 135 -0.97 10.50 0.75
N GLN A 136 -2.07 10.51 1.53
CA GLN A 136 -2.70 9.28 2.01
C GLN A 136 -3.31 8.54 0.81
N ALA A 137 -2.83 7.31 0.54
CA ALA A 137 -3.32 6.42 -0.50
C ALA A 137 -4.36 5.42 0.01
N ALA A 138 -4.25 5.00 1.28
CA ALA A 138 -5.19 4.05 1.86
C ALA A 138 -5.43 4.25 3.36
N TYR A 139 -6.62 3.85 3.78
CA TYR A 139 -7.03 3.59 5.15
C TYR A 139 -7.36 2.10 5.27
N LEU A 140 -6.70 1.40 6.19
CA LEU A 140 -6.75 -0.04 6.35
C LEU A 140 -7.38 -0.40 7.69
N LYS A 141 -8.32 -1.35 7.65
CA LYS A 141 -9.02 -1.94 8.78
C LYS A 141 -9.02 -3.46 8.69
N ALA A 142 -9.18 -4.13 9.83
CA ALA A 142 -9.40 -5.57 9.86
C ALA A 142 -10.66 -5.94 9.05
N SER A 143 -10.70 -7.16 8.49
CA SER A 143 -11.90 -7.67 7.81
C SER A 143 -13.03 -8.03 8.79
N ASN A 144 -12.68 -8.25 10.06
CA ASN A 144 -13.55 -8.48 11.21
C ASN A 144 -13.21 -7.45 12.30
N THR A 145 -13.38 -6.17 11.99
CA THR A 145 -13.11 -5.12 12.96
C THR A 145 -14.07 -5.26 14.14
N ASP A 146 -13.52 -5.36 15.35
CA ASP A 146 -14.26 -5.27 16.60
C ASP A 146 -13.59 -4.27 17.56
N ALA A 147 -14.33 -3.81 18.55
CA ALA A 147 -13.85 -2.89 19.56
C ALA A 147 -12.65 -3.47 20.34
N ASP A 148 -11.66 -2.62 20.64
CA ASP A 148 -10.43 -2.97 21.37
C ASP A 148 -9.50 -3.98 20.67
N ASP A 149 -9.70 -4.34 19.39
CA ASP A 149 -8.78 -5.24 18.65
C ASP A 149 -7.37 -4.66 18.45
N ARG A 150 -7.25 -3.32 18.51
CA ARG A 150 -6.01 -2.57 18.35
C ARG A 150 -5.29 -2.87 17.05
N PHE A 151 -6.04 -2.93 15.94
CA PHE A 151 -5.45 -2.99 14.61
C PHE A 151 -4.50 -1.79 14.40
N GLY A 152 -3.39 -2.01 13.68
CA GLY A 152 -2.32 -1.01 13.58
C GLY A 152 -1.30 -1.04 14.72
N SER A 153 -1.40 -1.99 15.66
CA SER A 153 -0.44 -2.16 16.76
C SER A 153 1.01 -2.40 16.31
N SER A 154 1.16 -3.02 15.13
CA SER A 154 2.42 -3.20 14.42
C SER A 154 2.16 -3.18 12.92
N VAL A 155 3.11 -2.63 12.16
CA VAL A 155 3.03 -2.53 10.70
C VAL A 155 4.36 -2.95 10.08
N SER A 156 4.30 -3.60 8.92
CA SER A 156 5.45 -3.93 8.08
C SER A 156 5.07 -3.79 6.61
N VAL A 157 6.00 -3.37 5.77
CA VAL A 157 5.78 -3.22 4.33
C VAL A 157 6.99 -3.73 3.57
N SER A 158 6.74 -4.42 2.47
CA SER A 158 7.76 -4.88 1.51
C SER A 158 7.15 -4.93 0.12
N GLY A 159 7.66 -4.11 -0.81
CA GLY A 159 6.96 -3.86 -2.08
C GLY A 159 5.55 -3.32 -1.80
N ASP A 160 4.55 -3.94 -2.43
CA ASP A 160 3.14 -3.56 -2.26
C ASP A 160 2.43 -4.37 -1.17
N THR A 161 3.14 -5.26 -0.47
CA THR A 161 2.58 -6.07 0.60
C THR A 161 2.72 -5.35 1.91
N VAL A 162 1.60 -5.03 2.54
CA VAL A 162 1.51 -4.45 3.88
C VAL A 162 0.97 -5.51 4.84
N VAL A 163 1.65 -5.70 5.96
CA VAL A 163 1.18 -6.56 7.06
C VAL A 163 0.86 -5.68 8.26
N VAL A 164 -0.33 -5.85 8.83
CA VAL A 164 -0.78 -5.11 10.01
C VAL A 164 -1.22 -6.07 11.10
N GLY A 165 -0.75 -5.85 12.32
CA GLY A 165 -1.15 -6.66 13.48
C GLY A 165 -2.27 -6.01 14.29
N ALA A 166 -3.24 -6.82 14.72
CA ALA A 166 -4.25 -6.51 15.74
C ALA A 166 -3.96 -7.41 16.94
N ARG A 167 -3.28 -6.85 17.96
CA ARG A 167 -2.70 -7.69 19.02
C ARG A 167 -3.75 -8.22 20.02
N LEU A 168 -4.93 -7.62 20.02
CA LEU A 168 -6.03 -7.94 20.93
C LEU A 168 -7.24 -8.48 20.16
N GLU A 169 -7.08 -8.86 18.89
CA GLU A 169 -8.17 -9.49 18.15
C GLU A 169 -8.57 -10.83 18.79
N ASP A 170 -9.88 -11.06 18.84
CA ASP A 170 -10.47 -12.25 19.42
C ASP A 170 -10.70 -13.31 18.35
N SER A 171 -9.90 -14.37 18.33
CA SER A 171 -10.25 -15.55 17.53
C SER A 171 -9.54 -16.83 17.92
N ASN A 172 -10.28 -17.96 17.90
CA ASN A 172 -9.68 -19.29 18.01
C ASN A 172 -9.19 -19.86 16.66
N ALA A 173 -9.28 -19.07 15.59
CA ALA A 173 -8.88 -19.47 14.25
C ALA A 173 -7.41 -19.92 14.22
N MET A 174 -7.13 -20.96 13.44
CA MET A 174 -5.77 -21.47 13.25
C MET A 174 -5.38 -21.41 11.77
N GLY A 175 -4.09 -21.21 11.51
CA GLY A 175 -3.54 -21.18 10.15
C GLY A 175 -3.83 -19.87 9.42
N VAL A 176 -3.81 -19.92 8.10
CA VAL A 176 -4.07 -18.77 7.21
C VAL A 176 -5.53 -18.81 6.78
N ASN A 177 -6.23 -17.67 6.86
CA ASN A 177 -7.63 -17.51 6.45
C ASN A 177 -8.61 -18.46 7.18
N GLY A 178 -8.38 -18.71 8.47
CA GLY A 178 -9.35 -19.40 9.32
C GLY A 178 -10.62 -18.55 9.56
N ASN A 179 -11.58 -19.11 10.29
CA ASN A 179 -12.80 -18.39 10.66
C ASN A 179 -12.53 -17.30 11.71
N HIS A 180 -12.10 -16.13 11.23
CA HIS A 180 -11.72 -14.98 12.04
C HIS A 180 -12.91 -14.26 12.68
N GLY A 181 -14.14 -14.40 12.15
CA GLY A 181 -15.34 -13.82 12.79
C GLY A 181 -15.85 -14.56 14.03
N ASN A 182 -15.03 -15.40 14.69
CA ASN A 182 -15.40 -16.02 15.96
C ASN A 182 -14.59 -15.38 17.08
N ASN A 183 -15.24 -14.96 18.16
CA ASN A 183 -14.58 -14.24 19.25
C ASN A 183 -14.44 -15.14 20.50
N THR A 184 -14.15 -16.42 20.29
CA THR A 184 -14.19 -17.43 21.38
C THR A 184 -12.87 -17.58 22.13
N ALA A 185 -11.77 -17.01 21.62
CA ALA A 185 -10.48 -16.95 22.28
C ALA A 185 -10.06 -15.47 22.39
N PRO A 186 -10.25 -14.84 23.57
CA PRO A 186 -10.02 -13.42 23.72
C PRO A 186 -8.54 -13.06 23.64
N ASP A 187 -8.24 -11.89 23.07
CA ASP A 187 -6.91 -11.30 22.91
C ASP A 187 -5.88 -12.25 22.24
N ALA A 188 -6.35 -13.16 21.38
CA ALA A 188 -5.48 -14.15 20.72
C ALA A 188 -4.53 -13.49 19.71
N GLY A 189 -5.02 -12.40 19.10
CA GLY A 189 -4.34 -11.56 18.14
C GLY A 189 -4.30 -12.13 16.73
N ALA A 190 -4.32 -11.23 15.75
CA ALA A 190 -4.27 -11.55 14.34
C ALA A 190 -3.26 -10.69 13.57
N ALA A 191 -2.90 -11.17 12.38
CA ALA A 191 -2.11 -10.43 11.40
C ALA A 191 -2.82 -10.46 10.04
N TYR A 192 -3.00 -9.29 9.46
CA TYR A 192 -3.71 -9.06 8.21
C TYR A 192 -2.72 -8.67 7.14
N VAL A 193 -2.87 -9.24 5.94
CA VAL A 193 -1.99 -8.96 4.80
C VAL A 193 -2.80 -8.27 3.72
N PHE A 194 -2.36 -7.08 3.31
CA PHE A 194 -2.95 -6.26 2.26
C PHE A 194 -2.00 -6.17 1.08
N GLY A 195 -2.55 -6.27 -0.13
CA GLY A 195 -1.90 -5.78 -1.34
C GLY A 195 -2.36 -4.35 -1.60
N VAL A 196 -1.49 -3.38 -1.38
CA VAL A 196 -1.76 -1.96 -1.68
C VAL A 196 -1.14 -1.62 -3.03
N GLY A 197 -1.65 -2.27 -4.08
CA GLY A 197 -1.15 -2.11 -5.43
C GLY A 197 -1.22 -0.65 -5.92
N LEU A 198 -0.32 -0.28 -6.82
CA LEU A 198 -0.35 1.04 -7.44
C LEU A 198 -1.52 1.13 -8.42
N GLY A 199 -2.39 2.11 -8.21
CA GLY A 199 -3.52 2.41 -9.09
C GLY A 199 -4.82 1.73 -8.69
N THR A 200 -5.83 1.87 -9.55
CA THR A 200 -7.18 1.31 -9.35
C THR A 200 -7.53 0.44 -10.54
N THR A 201 -7.87 -0.83 -10.29
CA THR A 201 -8.36 -1.72 -11.34
C THR A 201 -9.77 -1.32 -11.76
N TYR A 202 -10.07 -1.50 -13.04
CA TYR A 202 -11.36 -1.22 -13.65
C TYR A 202 -11.53 -2.16 -14.84
N CYS A 203 -12.72 -2.21 -15.44
CA CYS A 203 -13.06 -3.18 -16.47
C CYS A 203 -13.06 -4.62 -15.93
N THR A 204 -13.63 -5.56 -16.67
CA THR A 204 -13.69 -6.96 -16.24
C THR A 204 -13.01 -7.84 -17.28
N ALA A 205 -12.04 -8.64 -16.82
CA ALA A 205 -11.47 -9.71 -17.63
C ALA A 205 -12.43 -10.89 -17.75
N THR A 206 -12.30 -11.61 -18.86
CA THR A 206 -12.93 -12.91 -19.08
C THR A 206 -12.01 -14.03 -18.59
N PRO A 207 -12.55 -15.15 -18.07
CA PRO A 207 -11.75 -16.32 -17.77
C PRO A 207 -10.97 -16.81 -18.98
N ASN A 208 -9.67 -17.03 -18.81
CA ASN A 208 -8.78 -17.57 -19.84
C ASN A 208 -8.52 -19.07 -19.61
N SER A 209 -7.64 -19.71 -20.39
CA SER A 209 -7.37 -21.15 -20.29
C SER A 209 -6.74 -21.63 -18.99
N THR A 210 -6.25 -20.71 -18.14
CA THR A 210 -5.86 -21.04 -16.75
C THR A 210 -7.06 -21.32 -15.84
N GLY A 211 -8.27 -21.00 -16.29
CA GLY A 211 -9.53 -21.19 -15.55
C GLY A 211 -10.00 -19.97 -14.75
N ALA A 212 -9.25 -18.87 -14.75
CA ALA A 212 -9.60 -17.64 -14.06
C ALA A 212 -9.38 -16.39 -14.95
N PRO A 213 -10.07 -15.27 -14.68
CA PRO A 213 -9.79 -14.00 -15.35
C PRO A 213 -8.40 -13.47 -14.98
N ALA A 214 -7.67 -12.93 -15.95
CA ALA A 214 -6.39 -12.29 -15.70
C ALA A 214 -6.57 -10.90 -15.07
N ALA A 215 -5.89 -10.65 -13.96
CA ALA A 215 -5.80 -9.37 -13.28
C ALA A 215 -4.45 -8.70 -13.57
N ILE A 216 -4.46 -7.40 -13.85
CA ILE A 216 -3.26 -6.56 -13.90
C ILE A 216 -3.04 -5.85 -12.56
N SER A 217 -1.78 -5.74 -12.16
CA SER A 217 -1.33 -5.01 -10.99
C SER A 217 -0.04 -4.25 -11.33
N ALA A 218 0.29 -3.26 -10.50
CA ALA A 218 1.56 -2.55 -10.61
C ALA A 218 2.21 -2.37 -9.24
N SER A 219 3.55 -2.41 -9.26
CA SER A 219 4.46 -2.22 -8.13
C SER A 219 5.54 -1.20 -8.49
N GLY A 220 6.29 -0.71 -7.50
CA GLY A 220 7.29 0.35 -7.68
C GLY A 220 6.78 1.69 -7.16
N SER A 221 6.80 2.75 -7.98
CA SER A 221 6.23 4.05 -7.63
C SER A 221 5.37 4.66 -8.76
N ALA A 222 4.52 5.62 -8.40
CA ALA A 222 3.83 6.50 -9.35
C ALA A 222 4.67 7.71 -9.77
N SER A 223 6.00 7.66 -9.57
CA SER A 223 6.93 8.74 -9.89
C SER A 223 7.51 8.55 -11.28
N VAL A 224 7.21 9.50 -12.18
CA VAL A 224 7.80 9.55 -13.52
C VAL A 224 9.33 9.61 -13.48
N ALA A 225 9.89 10.31 -12.50
CA ALA A 225 11.33 10.47 -12.36
C ALA A 225 12.03 9.22 -11.80
N ALA A 226 11.32 8.41 -10.99
CA ALA A 226 11.88 7.17 -10.45
C ALA A 226 12.03 6.08 -11.52
N ASN A 227 11.13 6.09 -12.52
CA ASN A 227 11.16 5.17 -13.66
C ASN A 227 11.23 3.68 -13.24
N ASP A 228 10.46 3.31 -12.22
CA ASP A 228 10.50 1.99 -11.57
C ASP A 228 9.15 1.25 -11.57
N LEU A 229 8.18 1.71 -12.37
CA LEU A 229 6.87 1.07 -12.47
C LEU A 229 6.99 -0.32 -13.10
N LEU A 230 6.71 -1.36 -12.31
CA LEU A 230 6.69 -2.75 -12.74
C LEU A 230 5.24 -3.23 -12.84
N LEU A 231 4.82 -3.56 -14.07
CA LEU A 231 3.51 -4.16 -14.35
C LEU A 231 3.58 -5.67 -14.17
N ARG A 232 2.47 -6.26 -13.70
CA ARG A 232 2.29 -7.71 -13.58
C ARG A 232 0.88 -8.11 -13.99
N ALA A 233 0.75 -9.19 -14.75
CA ALA A 233 -0.55 -9.78 -15.10
C ALA A 233 -0.59 -11.26 -14.74
N GLU A 234 -1.63 -11.69 -14.03
CA GLU A 234 -1.85 -13.07 -13.61
C GLU A 234 -3.33 -13.39 -13.31
N PRO A 235 -3.76 -14.65 -13.36
CA PRO A 235 -3.08 -15.75 -14.04
C PRO A 235 -3.23 -15.61 -15.56
N VAL A 236 -2.13 -15.81 -16.29
CA VAL A 236 -2.09 -15.84 -17.76
C VAL A 236 -1.39 -17.12 -18.21
N PRO A 237 -1.76 -17.76 -19.33
CA PRO A 237 -1.06 -18.97 -19.79
C PRO A 237 0.41 -18.67 -20.13
N ASP A 238 1.29 -19.66 -19.99
CA ASP A 238 2.73 -19.59 -20.32
C ASP A 238 2.95 -19.43 -21.85
N GLN A 239 2.63 -18.23 -22.34
CA GLN A 239 2.61 -17.81 -23.72
C GLN A 239 3.12 -16.37 -23.86
N PRO A 240 3.54 -15.95 -25.07
CA PRO A 240 3.91 -14.56 -25.33
C PRO A 240 2.71 -13.61 -25.21
N GLY A 241 2.95 -12.45 -24.63
CA GLY A 241 2.01 -11.34 -24.53
C GLY A 241 2.71 -9.98 -24.55
N VAL A 242 1.92 -8.93 -24.42
CA VAL A 242 2.38 -7.54 -24.36
C VAL A 242 1.57 -6.79 -23.32
N PHE A 243 2.22 -5.88 -22.61
CA PHE A 243 1.52 -4.82 -21.93
C PHE A 243 1.33 -3.64 -22.89
N PHE A 244 0.26 -2.89 -22.69
CA PHE A 244 0.01 -1.66 -23.43
C PHE A 244 -0.73 -0.67 -22.54
N TYR A 245 -0.64 0.60 -22.90
CA TYR A 245 -1.17 1.68 -22.08
C TYR A 245 -1.65 2.86 -22.91
N GLY A 246 -2.51 3.68 -22.32
CA GLY A 246 -3.12 4.83 -23.00
C GLY A 246 -3.82 5.78 -22.03
N PRO A 247 -4.13 7.02 -22.48
CA PRO A 247 -4.63 8.08 -21.62
C PRO A 247 -6.13 7.97 -21.33
N GLN A 248 -6.89 7.16 -22.08
CA GLN A 248 -8.34 7.07 -21.96
C GLN A 248 -8.77 5.66 -21.62
N GLN A 249 -9.84 5.55 -20.84
CA GLN A 249 -10.53 4.29 -20.58
C GLN A 249 -11.55 3.99 -21.68
N ALA A 250 -11.81 2.71 -21.89
CA ALA A 250 -12.78 2.18 -22.82
C ALA A 250 -13.39 0.88 -22.26
N SER A 251 -14.37 0.33 -22.97
CA SER A 251 -14.93 -0.99 -22.67
C SER A 251 -15.51 -1.56 -23.97
N LEU A 252 -14.63 -2.05 -24.84
CA LEU A 252 -14.98 -2.56 -26.17
C LEU A 252 -14.72 -4.06 -26.24
N PRO A 253 -15.67 -4.88 -26.73
CA PRO A 253 -15.40 -6.29 -27.00
C PRO A 253 -14.21 -6.45 -27.96
N PHE A 254 -13.23 -7.26 -27.58
CA PHE A 254 -12.02 -7.47 -28.37
C PHE A 254 -11.47 -8.89 -28.18
N GLY A 255 -11.57 -9.70 -29.23
CA GLY A 255 -11.22 -11.12 -29.16
C GLY A 255 -12.11 -11.88 -28.17
N ASN A 256 -11.49 -12.62 -27.26
CA ASN A 256 -12.21 -13.34 -26.20
C ASN A 256 -12.55 -12.45 -25.00
N GLY A 257 -12.00 -11.23 -24.91
CA GLY A 257 -12.13 -10.35 -23.75
C GLY A 257 -12.60 -8.93 -24.09
N THR A 258 -12.22 -7.97 -23.24
CA THR A 258 -12.58 -6.55 -23.37
C THR A 258 -11.34 -5.68 -23.48
N LEU A 259 -11.26 -4.84 -24.51
CA LEU A 259 -10.27 -3.77 -24.60
C LEU A 259 -10.73 -2.59 -23.73
N CYS A 260 -9.94 -2.31 -22.69
CA CYS A 260 -10.30 -1.36 -21.64
C CYS A 260 -9.63 0.01 -21.82
N ILE A 261 -8.79 0.17 -22.84
CA ILE A 261 -7.97 1.38 -23.07
C ILE A 261 -8.25 1.94 -24.46
N ALA A 262 -8.31 3.27 -24.55
CA ALA A 262 -8.42 4.01 -25.80
C ALA A 262 -7.44 5.20 -25.85
N GLY A 263 -7.49 5.94 -26.96
CA GLY A 263 -6.59 7.06 -27.25
C GLY A 263 -5.31 6.61 -27.93
N SER A 264 -4.23 7.35 -27.72
CA SER A 264 -2.90 6.97 -28.23
C SER A 264 -2.36 5.79 -27.41
N ILE A 265 -2.22 4.63 -28.05
CA ILE A 265 -1.79 3.40 -27.38
C ILE A 265 -0.27 3.22 -27.52
N GLY A 266 0.40 3.17 -26.37
CA GLY A 266 1.79 2.73 -26.26
C GLY A 266 1.83 1.23 -26.09
N ARG A 267 2.35 0.51 -27.10
CA ARG A 267 2.59 -0.93 -27.01
C ARG A 267 4.01 -1.18 -26.54
N LEU A 268 4.14 -1.95 -25.45
CA LEU A 268 5.43 -2.32 -24.89
C LEU A 268 5.99 -3.59 -25.55
N ASP A 269 7.23 -3.94 -25.23
CA ASP A 269 7.89 -5.10 -25.82
C ASP A 269 7.19 -6.41 -25.46
N VAL A 270 7.41 -7.42 -26.31
CA VAL A 270 6.85 -8.75 -26.10
C VAL A 270 7.54 -9.41 -24.91
N VAL A 271 6.74 -9.92 -23.99
CA VAL A 271 7.18 -10.73 -22.85
C VAL A 271 6.62 -12.14 -22.96
N SER A 272 7.40 -13.13 -22.54
CA SER A 272 6.92 -14.50 -22.39
C SER A 272 6.47 -14.72 -20.96
N ALA A 273 5.23 -15.15 -20.76
CA ALA A 273 4.75 -15.55 -19.45
C ALA A 273 5.50 -16.79 -18.94
N THR A 274 5.77 -16.81 -17.64
CA THR A 274 6.38 -17.95 -16.96
C THR A 274 5.72 -18.14 -15.60
N GLY A 275 5.31 -19.36 -15.27
CA GLY A 275 4.65 -19.63 -13.99
C GLY A 275 3.30 -18.93 -13.88
N ASN A 276 2.57 -18.86 -14.98
CA ASN A 276 1.29 -18.18 -15.13
C ASN A 276 1.29 -16.66 -14.91
N ALA A 277 2.44 -16.01 -15.04
CA ALA A 277 2.55 -14.56 -14.86
C ALA A 277 3.41 -13.91 -15.94
N MET A 278 3.01 -12.71 -16.35
CA MET A 278 3.84 -11.79 -17.14
C MET A 278 4.23 -10.61 -16.27
N THR A 279 5.45 -10.10 -16.45
CA THR A 279 5.91 -8.87 -15.80
C THR A 279 6.65 -7.98 -16.79
N PHE A 280 6.55 -6.66 -16.64
CA PHE A 280 7.24 -5.70 -17.49
C PHE A 280 7.61 -4.43 -16.72
N LEU A 281 8.89 -4.06 -16.74
CA LEU A 281 9.37 -2.80 -16.17
C LEU A 281 9.19 -1.70 -17.22
N VAL A 282 8.32 -0.73 -16.94
CA VAL A 282 8.02 0.36 -17.87
C VAL A 282 9.18 1.36 -17.89
N ASP A 283 9.78 1.55 -19.07
CA ASP A 283 10.77 2.61 -19.30
C ASP A 283 10.11 3.87 -19.89
N ASN A 284 9.82 4.83 -19.03
CA ASN A 284 9.29 6.13 -19.43
C ASN A 284 10.34 7.08 -20.02
N THR A 285 11.64 6.71 -20.02
CA THR A 285 12.67 7.49 -20.72
C THR A 285 12.71 7.18 -22.22
N SER A 286 12.12 6.06 -22.63
CA SER A 286 12.04 5.61 -24.02
C SER A 286 10.62 5.17 -24.39
N PRO A 287 9.61 6.07 -24.34
CA PRO A 287 8.23 5.67 -24.64
C PRO A 287 8.09 5.24 -26.12
N PRO A 288 7.13 4.34 -26.45
CA PRO A 288 6.92 3.88 -27.83
C PRO A 288 6.64 5.02 -28.84
N SER A 289 6.07 6.13 -28.37
CA SER A 289 5.89 7.34 -29.17
C SER A 289 5.83 8.59 -28.28
N ALA A 290 6.00 9.78 -28.88
CA ALA A 290 5.82 11.04 -28.16
C ALA A 290 4.39 11.22 -27.59
N ALA A 291 3.38 10.64 -28.25
CA ALA A 291 1.98 10.70 -27.80
C ALA A 291 1.70 9.80 -26.59
N THR A 292 2.64 8.93 -26.22
CA THR A 292 2.53 7.98 -25.11
C THR A 292 3.51 8.30 -23.99
N GLN A 293 4.05 9.53 -23.96
CA GLN A 293 4.92 9.98 -22.87
C GLN A 293 4.09 10.19 -21.60
N ILE A 294 4.40 9.42 -20.54
CA ILE A 294 3.79 9.62 -19.23
C ILE A 294 4.40 10.85 -18.59
N THR A 295 3.55 11.76 -18.10
CA THR A 295 3.96 13.05 -17.52
C THR A 295 3.50 13.17 -16.06
N PRO A 296 4.23 13.91 -15.20
CA PRO A 296 3.80 14.16 -13.83
C PRO A 296 2.41 14.80 -13.78
N GLY A 297 1.57 14.35 -12.84
CA GLY A 297 0.19 14.79 -12.67
C GLY A 297 -0.82 14.17 -13.66
N SER A 298 -0.39 13.29 -14.57
CA SER A 298 -1.26 12.64 -15.55
C SER A 298 -1.73 11.25 -15.12
N THR A 299 -2.96 10.89 -15.47
CA THR A 299 -3.49 9.53 -15.28
C THR A 299 -3.28 8.72 -16.56
N TRP A 300 -2.75 7.51 -16.42
CA TRP A 300 -2.60 6.56 -17.53
C TRP A 300 -3.20 5.21 -17.16
N ASN A 301 -3.67 4.50 -18.17
CA ASN A 301 -4.31 3.22 -18.01
C ASN A 301 -3.48 2.12 -18.67
N PHE A 302 -3.36 0.97 -18.02
CA PHE A 302 -2.53 -0.17 -18.42
C PHE A 302 -3.37 -1.43 -18.54
N GLN A 303 -3.03 -2.29 -19.48
CA GLN A 303 -3.70 -3.57 -19.72
C GLN A 303 -2.70 -4.55 -20.34
N ALA A 304 -2.91 -5.83 -20.12
CA ALA A 304 -2.16 -6.90 -20.76
C ALA A 304 -3.00 -7.58 -21.84
N TRP A 305 -2.36 -7.87 -22.97
CA TRP A 305 -2.83 -8.79 -24.00
C TRP A 305 -1.92 -10.00 -24.00
N PHE A 306 -2.46 -11.20 -24.11
CA PHE A 306 -1.65 -12.42 -24.15
C PHE A 306 -2.25 -13.47 -25.07
N ARG A 307 -1.37 -14.25 -25.70
CA ARG A 307 -1.79 -15.42 -26.48
C ARG A 307 -2.42 -16.45 -25.58
N ASP A 308 -3.55 -16.98 -26.03
CA ASP A 308 -4.24 -18.08 -25.38
C ASP A 308 -4.83 -19.03 -26.43
N PRO A 309 -3.99 -19.89 -27.04
CA PRO A 309 -4.47 -20.83 -28.04
C PRO A 309 -5.42 -21.88 -27.45
N ALA A 310 -5.32 -22.17 -26.14
CA ALA A 310 -6.10 -23.19 -25.47
C ALA A 310 -7.53 -22.73 -25.13
N ALA A 311 -7.76 -21.43 -24.95
CA ALA A 311 -9.11 -20.86 -24.80
C ALA A 311 -9.95 -20.95 -26.09
N GLY A 312 -9.32 -21.16 -27.26
CA GLY A 312 -10.00 -21.14 -28.55
C GLY A 312 -10.49 -19.74 -28.94
N GLY A 313 -11.46 -19.66 -29.86
CA GLY A 313 -12.00 -18.38 -30.31
C GLY A 313 -10.97 -17.51 -31.02
N ALA A 314 -10.68 -16.34 -30.47
CA ALA A 314 -9.69 -15.40 -31.01
C ALA A 314 -8.23 -15.83 -30.75
N PHE A 315 -8.01 -16.88 -29.95
CA PHE A 315 -6.70 -17.37 -29.52
C PHE A 315 -5.87 -16.38 -28.68
N PHE A 316 -6.55 -15.42 -28.06
CA PHE A 316 -5.96 -14.46 -27.13
C PHE A 316 -7.03 -13.92 -26.19
N ASP A 317 -6.57 -13.47 -25.03
CA ASP A 317 -7.37 -12.87 -23.98
C ASP A 317 -6.71 -11.58 -23.48
N LEU A 318 -7.43 -10.83 -22.64
CA LEU A 318 -6.97 -9.60 -22.02
C LEU A 318 -7.14 -9.65 -20.50
N SER A 319 -6.27 -8.93 -19.78
CA SER A 319 -6.51 -8.64 -18.37
C SER A 319 -7.63 -7.62 -18.19
N ASP A 320 -8.00 -7.32 -16.96
CA ASP A 320 -8.69 -6.07 -16.63
C ASP A 320 -7.77 -4.86 -16.91
N GLY A 321 -8.27 -3.65 -16.64
CA GLY A 321 -7.51 -2.41 -16.78
C GLY A 321 -7.00 -1.92 -15.44
N LEU A 322 -5.85 -1.26 -15.42
CA LEU A 322 -5.29 -0.59 -14.24
C LEU A 322 -5.10 0.89 -14.52
N SER A 323 -5.69 1.77 -13.70
CA SER A 323 -5.54 3.22 -13.81
C SER A 323 -4.56 3.73 -12.76
N VAL A 324 -3.49 4.40 -13.18
CA VAL A 324 -2.44 4.96 -12.31
C VAL A 324 -2.38 6.46 -12.51
N LEU A 325 -2.57 7.22 -11.43
CA LEU A 325 -2.27 8.64 -11.38
C LEU A 325 -0.78 8.82 -11.11
N PHE A 326 -0.03 9.27 -12.11
CA PHE A 326 1.36 9.64 -11.93
C PHE A 326 1.41 10.99 -11.28
N ALA A 327 2.14 11.06 -10.20
CA ALA A 327 2.02 12.20 -9.33
C ALA A 327 2.95 13.35 -9.82
N PRO A 328 2.58 14.61 -9.51
CA PRO A 328 3.20 15.80 -10.10
C PRO A 328 4.63 16.06 -9.64
#